data_AF-A0A2E5YNA3-F1
#
_entry.id   AF-A0A2E5YNA3-F1
#
_cell.length_a   1.000
_cell.length_b   1.000
_cell.length_c   1.000
_cell.angle_alpha   90.00
_cell.angle_beta   90.00
_cell.angle_gamma   90.00
#
_symmetry.space_group_name_H-M   'P 1'
#
loop_
_entity.id
_entity.type
_entity.pdbx_description
1 polymer ?
#
loop_
_entity_poly.entity_id
_entity_poly.type
_entity_poly.pdbx_seq_one_letter_code
_entity_poly.pdbx_strand_id
1 'polypeptide(L)'
;MLTCELGCATSSPFSQDFVEVRSPNFHVTSSFGDGSTRAFVRDLEVFHAGVLAALGLPLDVQHNRPTRVIAFDGRGLSRPFAERGASASLVPTVDGPILMIRALGDFRERIDPDLRHRYAHRVLRDRTKGPLPLWYEEGRAQLASTIAQSEEVVLVGRSQGEYRRALLDWRVQDLTKAMGRHSLAGASAPDRVRFEARSWAIVHTILFDSPRKRDGMMALDAVRAASESNRPEERIKAVRALGSEARLTERVYDHLEEDRHRVDRMQIGGFVSADLVLEKIPAAVARDRLAELALDLGRAGLAKKYFERALRDRSDFVPSLAGLALADALAGRFSQIDEHVARVGVAAESDAVASSRLGQALTLWAASLPPGTERANRLRSARRYFERSLELDPAQLRARVGLGSSFLVPGTESERAREWFEAARRLSRGALEMEIWLARADLQLGRPNAARFRAEEALSRSHSRAIRKSAREILGAIEERATH
;
A
#
# COMPACT_ATOMS: atom_id res chain seq x y z
N MET A 1 6.45 57.64 9.92
CA MET A 1 5.46 56.55 9.77
C MET A 1 6.07 55.57 8.75
N LEU A 2 6.80 54.57 9.24
CA LEU A 2 7.49 53.57 8.41
C LEU A 2 6.57 52.35 8.29
N THR A 3 6.00 52.16 7.11
CA THR A 3 5.23 50.97 6.75
C THR A 3 6.20 49.82 6.45
N CYS A 4 6.31 48.89 7.38
CA CYS A 4 6.92 47.58 7.12
C CYS A 4 5.98 46.76 6.23
N GLU A 5 6.33 46.62 4.95
CA GLU A 5 5.79 45.57 4.10
C GLU A 5 6.40 44.22 4.53
N LEU A 6 5.69 43.50 5.40
CA LEU A 6 5.96 42.09 5.66
C LEU A 6 5.52 41.28 4.44
N GLY A 7 6.39 41.20 3.45
CA GLY A 7 6.28 40.20 2.39
C GLY A 7 6.38 38.81 3.02
N CYS A 8 5.30 38.03 2.98
CA CYS A 8 5.33 36.61 3.29
C CYS A 8 6.25 35.88 2.28
N ALA A 9 7.55 35.86 2.56
CA ALA A 9 8.50 35.01 1.86
C ALA A 9 8.08 33.56 2.10
N THR A 10 7.38 32.97 1.13
CA THR A 10 7.12 31.54 1.14
C THR A 10 8.48 30.86 0.98
N SER A 11 8.96 30.25 2.06
CA SER A 11 10.19 29.47 2.06
C SER A 11 10.13 28.48 0.90
N SER A 12 11.25 28.31 0.19
CA SER A 12 11.30 27.37 -0.92
C SER A 12 10.82 26.01 -0.41
N PRO A 13 9.98 25.27 -1.17
CA PRO A 13 9.60 23.92 -0.78
C PRO A 13 10.82 23.02 -0.50
N PHE A 14 11.98 23.38 -1.05
CA PHE A 14 13.23 22.64 -0.94
C PHE A 14 14.09 23.02 0.28
N SER A 15 13.64 23.95 1.12
CA SER A 15 14.35 24.48 2.29
C SER A 15 13.52 24.39 3.58
N GLN A 16 12.55 23.48 3.63
CA GLN A 16 11.79 23.21 4.85
C GLN A 16 12.52 22.18 5.72
N ASP A 17 12.47 22.42 7.03
CA ASP A 17 12.93 21.46 8.03
C ASP A 17 11.92 20.33 8.18
N PHE A 18 12.44 19.15 8.50
CA PHE A 18 11.62 17.97 8.76
C PHE A 18 11.96 17.39 10.12
N VAL A 19 10.93 16.81 10.73
CA VAL A 19 11.01 16.04 11.96
C VAL A 19 10.54 14.62 11.71
N GLU A 20 11.10 13.69 12.47
CA GLU A 20 10.71 12.30 12.50
C GLU A 20 10.06 11.95 13.83
N VAL A 21 8.94 11.26 13.77
CA VAL A 21 8.28 10.67 14.94
C VAL A 21 7.98 9.21 14.65
N ARG A 22 8.29 8.35 15.61
CA ARG A 22 7.98 6.92 15.56
C ARG A 22 6.93 6.59 16.59
N SER A 23 5.94 5.82 16.17
CA SER A 23 4.91 5.23 17.01
C SER A 23 4.79 3.74 16.69
N PRO A 24 4.01 2.95 17.47
CA PRO A 24 3.90 1.51 17.24
C PRO A 24 3.45 1.14 15.82
N ASN A 25 2.60 1.96 15.19
CA ASN A 25 2.03 1.66 13.87
C ASN A 25 2.51 2.58 12.75
N PHE A 26 3.20 3.67 13.06
CA PHE A 26 3.61 4.66 12.07
C PHE A 26 5.06 5.12 12.24
N HIS A 27 5.67 5.41 11.09
CA HIS A 27 6.94 6.10 10.99
C HIS A 27 6.71 7.37 10.18
N VAL A 28 6.67 8.52 10.86
CA VAL A 28 6.19 9.78 10.30
C VAL A 28 7.36 10.72 10.06
N THR A 29 7.52 11.16 8.81
CA THR A 29 8.39 12.26 8.42
C THR A 29 7.51 13.46 8.08
N SER A 30 7.61 14.52 8.89
CA SER A 30 6.71 15.67 8.81
C SER A 30 7.48 16.98 8.68
N SER A 31 6.94 17.89 7.89
CA SER A 31 7.39 19.30 7.85
C SER A 31 6.61 20.19 8.82
N PHE A 32 5.71 19.63 9.65
CA PHE A 32 5.03 20.40 10.68
C PHE A 32 5.96 20.71 11.85
N GLY A 33 5.64 21.77 12.60
CA GLY A 33 6.26 22.01 13.90
C GLY A 33 6.01 20.88 14.90
N ASP A 34 6.87 20.78 15.92
CA ASP A 34 6.97 19.65 16.84
C ASP A 34 5.63 19.25 17.49
N GLY A 35 4.91 20.23 18.04
CA GLY A 35 3.61 20.00 18.68
C GLY A 35 2.55 19.50 17.70
N SER A 36 2.51 20.08 16.50
CA SER A 36 1.58 19.67 15.44
C SER A 36 1.90 18.27 14.91
N THR A 37 3.18 17.91 14.78
CA THR A 37 3.59 16.55 14.40
C THR A 37 3.14 15.54 15.45
N ARG A 38 3.36 15.79 16.75
CA ARG A 38 2.91 14.89 17.82
C ARG A 38 1.39 14.73 17.84
N ALA A 39 0.64 15.81 17.69
CA ALA A 39 -0.82 15.76 17.59
C ALA A 39 -1.27 14.89 16.40
N PHE A 40 -0.67 15.11 15.23
CA PHE A 40 -0.96 14.36 14.01
C PHE A 40 -0.64 12.86 14.14
N VAL A 41 0.46 12.48 14.78
CA VAL A 41 0.78 11.06 15.03
C VAL A 41 -0.23 10.41 15.97
N ARG A 42 -0.71 11.13 17.00
CA ARG A 42 -1.80 10.62 17.85
C ARG A 42 -3.08 10.40 17.06
N ASP A 43 -3.47 11.33 16.21
CA ASP A 43 -4.65 11.17 15.36
C ASP A 43 -4.51 9.97 14.40
N LEU A 44 -3.30 9.71 13.88
CA LEU A 44 -3.01 8.52 13.07
C LEU A 44 -3.18 7.21 13.85
N GLU A 45 -2.72 7.14 15.09
CA GLU A 45 -2.88 5.96 15.95
C GLU A 45 -4.35 5.70 16.30
N VAL A 46 -5.11 6.76 16.62
CA VAL A 46 -6.56 6.65 16.85
C VAL A 46 -7.28 6.20 15.58
N PHE A 47 -6.92 6.76 14.43
CA PHE A 47 -7.42 6.30 13.13
C PHE A 47 -7.12 4.82 12.89
N HIS A 48 -5.88 4.37 13.14
CA HIS A 48 -5.51 2.96 12.98
C HIS A 48 -6.32 2.04 13.90
N ALA A 49 -6.47 2.40 15.17
CA ALA A 49 -7.28 1.64 16.12
C ALA A 49 -8.76 1.58 15.69
N GLY A 50 -9.30 2.67 15.14
CA GLY A 50 -10.63 2.68 14.52
C GLY A 50 -10.74 1.68 13.36
N VAL A 51 -9.72 1.61 12.51
CA VAL A 51 -9.66 0.66 11.38
C VAL A 51 -9.58 -0.78 11.89
N LEU A 52 -8.75 -1.08 12.88
CA LEU A 52 -8.68 -2.41 13.49
C LEU A 52 -10.03 -2.85 14.05
N ALA A 53 -10.73 -1.97 14.77
CA ALA A 53 -12.04 -2.26 15.31
C ALA A 53 -13.09 -2.52 14.22
N ALA A 54 -13.14 -1.68 13.18
CA ALA A 54 -14.04 -1.88 12.04
C ALA A 54 -13.76 -3.20 11.31
N LEU A 55 -12.51 -3.65 11.29
CA LEU A 55 -12.07 -4.92 10.73
C LEU A 55 -12.18 -6.10 11.71
N GLY A 56 -12.61 -5.88 12.96
CA GLY A 56 -12.69 -6.91 14.01
C GLY A 56 -11.35 -7.58 14.25
N LEU A 57 -10.30 -6.78 14.29
CA LEU A 57 -8.95 -7.19 14.59
C LEU A 57 -8.59 -6.74 16.01
N PRO A 58 -7.73 -7.50 16.73
CA PRO A 58 -7.27 -7.10 18.05
C PRO A 58 -6.56 -5.74 18.02
N LEU A 59 -6.84 -4.87 19.00
CA LEU A 59 -6.30 -3.51 19.08
C LEU A 59 -4.85 -3.46 19.61
N ASP A 60 -4.41 -4.51 20.30
CA ASP A 60 -3.10 -4.63 20.93
C ASP A 60 -2.00 -5.17 20.00
N VAL A 61 -2.36 -5.60 18.79
CA VAL A 61 -1.42 -6.18 17.82
C VAL A 61 -0.74 -5.07 17.01
N GLN A 62 0.50 -4.80 17.39
CA GLN A 62 1.39 -3.89 16.65
C GLN A 62 1.62 -4.39 15.22
N HIS A 63 1.76 -3.45 14.28
CA HIS A 63 2.23 -3.81 12.94
C HIS A 63 3.65 -4.35 13.01
N ASN A 64 3.90 -5.50 12.35
CA ASN A 64 5.25 -6.00 12.13
C ASN A 64 6.13 -5.01 11.34
N ARG A 65 5.51 -4.06 10.63
CA ARG A 65 6.15 -2.97 9.90
C ARG A 65 5.30 -1.70 9.99
N PRO A 66 5.74 -0.67 10.72
CA PRO A 66 5.03 0.61 10.79
C PRO A 66 4.77 1.19 9.38
N THR A 67 3.58 1.75 9.18
CA THR A 67 3.25 2.45 7.93
C THR A 67 4.07 3.73 7.85
N ARG A 68 4.77 3.93 6.72
CA ARG A 68 5.53 5.16 6.48
C ARG A 68 4.55 6.29 6.16
N VAL A 69 4.74 7.46 6.77
CA VAL A 69 3.94 8.65 6.53
C VAL A 69 4.83 9.81 6.14
N ILE A 70 4.51 10.50 5.04
CA ILE A 70 5.18 11.74 4.65
C ILE A 70 4.14 12.86 4.67
N ALA A 71 4.33 13.83 5.55
CA ALA A 71 3.36 14.89 5.83
C ALA A 71 3.93 16.28 5.50
N PHE A 72 3.16 17.03 4.70
CA PHE A 72 3.57 18.34 4.14
C PHE A 72 2.76 19.48 4.73
N ASP A 73 3.40 20.49 5.34
CA ASP A 73 2.73 21.64 5.99
C ASP A 73 2.01 22.59 5.01
N GLY A 74 2.26 22.46 3.69
CA GLY A 74 1.77 23.39 2.69
C GLY A 74 1.60 22.83 1.28
N ARG A 75 0.88 23.58 0.43
CA ARG A 75 0.60 23.18 -0.96
C ARG A 75 1.83 23.17 -1.86
N GLY A 76 2.78 24.08 -1.61
CA GLY A 76 3.98 24.23 -2.45
C GLY A 76 4.83 22.97 -2.48
N LEU A 77 5.10 22.39 -1.30
CA LEU A 77 5.95 21.21 -1.15
C LEU A 77 5.29 19.91 -1.55
N SER A 78 3.99 19.77 -1.31
CA SER A 78 3.27 18.57 -1.72
C SER A 78 2.93 18.50 -3.21
N ARG A 79 2.80 19.63 -3.92
CA ARG A 79 2.35 19.67 -5.32
C ARG A 79 3.17 18.78 -6.27
N PRO A 80 4.52 18.69 -6.14
CA PRO A 80 5.34 17.79 -6.95
C PRO A 80 5.20 16.30 -6.61
N PHE A 81 4.45 15.93 -5.56
CA PHE A 81 4.25 14.52 -5.15
C PHE A 81 2.79 14.10 -5.25
N ALA A 82 1.86 15.02 -5.03
CA ALA A 82 0.44 14.73 -4.96
C ALA A 82 -0.17 14.33 -6.31
N GLU A 83 -1.21 13.51 -6.24
CA GLU A 83 -2.23 13.40 -7.29
C GLU A 83 -3.07 14.69 -7.31
N ARG A 84 -3.55 15.09 -8.50
CA ARG A 84 -4.35 16.31 -8.63
C ARG A 84 -5.64 16.16 -7.82
N GLY A 85 -5.91 17.14 -6.95
CA GLY A 85 -7.15 17.19 -6.16
C GLY A 85 -7.13 16.37 -4.86
N ALA A 86 -6.18 15.45 -4.67
CA ALA A 86 -6.11 14.65 -3.45
C ALA A 86 -5.45 15.43 -2.28
N SER A 87 -6.06 15.35 -1.10
CA SER A 87 -5.51 15.82 0.19
C SER A 87 -4.54 14.80 0.81
N ALA A 88 -4.76 13.52 0.54
CA ALA A 88 -3.92 12.43 0.97
C ALA A 88 -3.98 11.27 -0.04
N SER A 89 -2.97 10.40 -0.03
CA SER A 89 -2.91 9.24 -0.92
C SER A 89 -2.09 8.11 -0.29
N LEU A 90 -2.51 6.87 -0.54
CA LEU A 90 -1.75 5.68 -0.18
C LEU A 90 -0.93 5.22 -1.38
N VAL A 91 0.38 5.44 -1.34
CA VAL A 91 1.30 5.07 -2.42
C VAL A 91 1.74 3.61 -2.21
N PRO A 92 1.37 2.68 -3.10
CA PRO A 92 1.85 1.31 -3.04
C PRO A 92 3.36 1.24 -3.27
N THR A 93 4.10 0.57 -2.37
CA THR A 93 5.53 0.29 -2.57
C THR A 93 5.87 -1.13 -2.13
N VAL A 94 7.00 -1.64 -2.61
CA VAL A 94 7.53 -2.95 -2.23
C VAL A 94 7.85 -3.05 -0.74
N ASP A 95 8.31 -1.96 -0.12
CA ASP A 95 8.72 -1.95 1.29
C ASP A 95 7.55 -1.75 2.27
N GLY A 96 6.34 -1.53 1.73
CA GLY A 96 5.13 -1.16 2.46
C GLY A 96 4.56 0.15 1.92
N PRO A 97 3.25 0.40 2.05
CA PRO A 97 2.66 1.59 1.50
C PRO A 97 3.16 2.85 2.23
N ILE A 98 3.26 3.94 1.48
CA ILE A 98 3.56 5.27 2.03
C ILE A 98 2.26 6.07 2.04
N LEU A 99 1.84 6.50 3.22
CA LEU A 99 0.76 7.43 3.40
C LEU A 99 1.29 8.85 3.19
N MET A 100 0.95 9.46 2.07
CA MET A 100 1.33 10.84 1.78
C MET A 100 0.18 11.77 2.15
N ILE A 101 0.44 12.78 2.99
CA ILE A 101 -0.57 13.73 3.48
C ILE A 101 -0.16 15.15 3.19
N ARG A 102 -1.12 15.94 2.70
CA ARG A 102 -0.97 17.38 2.51
C ARG A 102 -1.75 18.06 3.63
N ALA A 103 -1.10 18.81 4.49
CA ALA A 103 -1.76 19.58 5.54
C ALA A 103 -2.06 21.01 5.09
N LEU A 104 -3.29 21.42 5.38
CA LEU A 104 -3.86 22.76 5.31
C LEU A 104 -5.19 22.73 6.08
N GLY A 105 -5.16 22.54 7.40
CA GLY A 105 -6.36 22.31 8.24
C GLY A 105 -6.41 20.92 8.88
N ASP A 106 -7.54 20.56 9.51
CA ASP A 106 -7.74 19.35 10.34
C ASP A 106 -7.42 18.04 9.57
N PHE A 107 -6.75 17.11 10.24
CA PHE A 107 -6.46 15.75 9.76
C PHE A 107 -7.73 14.97 9.44
N ARG A 108 -8.76 15.09 10.30
CA ARG A 108 -10.00 14.30 10.22
C ARG A 108 -10.77 14.56 8.93
N GLU A 109 -10.67 15.78 8.42
CA GLU A 109 -11.28 16.22 7.16
C GLU A 109 -10.51 15.73 5.91
N ARG A 110 -9.23 15.32 6.05
CA ARG A 110 -8.35 14.98 4.92
C ARG A 110 -8.33 13.51 4.58
N ILE A 111 -8.51 12.65 5.57
CA ILE A 111 -8.60 11.22 5.36
C ILE A 111 -10.00 10.95 4.83
N ASP A 112 -10.18 11.07 3.52
CA ASP A 112 -11.44 10.80 2.86
C ASP A 112 -11.82 9.31 2.97
N PRO A 113 -13.09 8.95 2.74
CA PRO A 113 -13.54 7.56 2.81
C PRO A 113 -12.75 6.60 1.90
N ASP A 114 -12.31 7.05 0.73
CA ASP A 114 -11.53 6.22 -0.21
C ASP A 114 -10.15 5.86 0.37
N LEU A 115 -9.47 6.80 1.02
CA LEU A 115 -8.19 6.52 1.67
C LEU A 115 -8.36 5.56 2.85
N ARG A 116 -9.42 5.73 3.67
CA ARG A 116 -9.76 4.79 4.76
C ARG A 116 -10.01 3.40 4.20
N HIS A 117 -10.77 3.32 3.12
CA HIS A 117 -11.08 2.09 2.41
C HIS A 117 -9.79 1.37 1.95
N ARG A 118 -8.92 2.07 1.24
CA ARG A 118 -7.63 1.53 0.75
C ARG A 118 -6.71 1.10 1.89
N TYR A 119 -6.64 1.89 2.97
CA TYR A 119 -5.85 1.54 4.14
C TYR A 119 -6.42 0.31 4.87
N ALA A 120 -7.74 0.18 4.97
CA ALA A 120 -8.39 -0.98 5.58
C ALA A 120 -8.09 -2.29 4.84
N HIS A 121 -8.13 -2.28 3.50
CA HIS A 121 -7.67 -3.44 2.71
C HIS A 121 -6.23 -3.83 3.06
N ARG A 122 -5.33 -2.85 3.17
CA ARG A 122 -3.94 -3.11 3.52
C ARG A 122 -3.83 -3.77 4.90
N VAL A 123 -4.43 -3.14 5.91
CA VAL A 123 -4.40 -3.61 7.31
C VAL A 123 -4.94 -5.04 7.41
N LEU A 124 -6.03 -5.34 6.68
CA LEU A 124 -6.64 -6.65 6.69
C LEU A 124 -5.71 -7.70 6.05
N ARG A 125 -5.20 -7.45 4.85
CA ARG A 125 -4.36 -8.41 4.11
C ARG A 125 -3.00 -8.66 4.77
N ASP A 126 -2.43 -7.66 5.45
CA ASP A 126 -1.17 -7.83 6.18
C ASP A 126 -1.31 -8.76 7.39
N ARG A 127 -2.53 -8.93 7.90
CA ARG A 127 -2.83 -9.74 9.09
C ARG A 127 -3.45 -11.10 8.78
N THR A 128 -3.89 -11.34 7.54
CA THR A 128 -4.48 -12.62 7.16
C THR A 128 -3.44 -13.59 6.60
N LYS A 129 -3.64 -14.89 6.82
CA LYS A 129 -2.71 -15.95 6.36
C LYS A 129 -3.00 -16.44 4.94
N GLY A 130 -4.15 -16.10 4.38
CA GLY A 130 -4.59 -16.54 3.06
C GLY A 130 -5.62 -15.60 2.43
N PRO A 131 -6.07 -15.90 1.20
CA PRO A 131 -7.02 -15.09 0.48
C PRO A 131 -8.40 -15.16 1.14
N LEU A 132 -8.96 -13.99 1.46
CA LEU A 132 -10.31 -13.86 1.97
C LEU A 132 -11.33 -13.87 0.80
N PRO A 133 -12.59 -14.30 1.03
CA PRO A 133 -13.68 -14.07 0.09
C PRO A 133 -13.75 -12.60 -0.30
N LEU A 134 -13.94 -12.29 -1.58
CA LEU A 134 -13.91 -10.91 -2.06
C LEU A 134 -14.96 -10.05 -1.36
N TRP A 135 -16.19 -10.57 -1.18
CA TRP A 135 -17.27 -9.84 -0.52
C TRP A 135 -16.93 -9.51 0.94
N TYR A 136 -16.21 -10.41 1.62
CA TYR A 136 -15.85 -10.24 3.02
C TYR A 136 -14.81 -9.13 3.14
N GLU A 137 -13.75 -9.22 2.35
CA GLU A 137 -12.67 -8.24 2.38
C GLU A 137 -13.18 -6.85 1.97
N GLU A 138 -13.91 -6.77 0.86
CA GLU A 138 -14.49 -5.53 0.37
C GLU A 138 -15.49 -4.96 1.39
N GLY A 139 -16.44 -5.77 1.87
CA GLY A 139 -17.46 -5.31 2.81
C GLY A 139 -16.87 -4.80 4.13
N ARG A 140 -15.81 -5.43 4.63
CA ARG A 140 -15.09 -4.97 5.84
C ARG A 140 -14.31 -3.69 5.59
N ALA A 141 -13.64 -3.59 4.44
CA ALA A 141 -12.93 -2.38 4.07
C ALA A 141 -13.91 -1.20 3.85
N GLN A 142 -15.08 -1.45 3.25
CA GLN A 142 -16.14 -0.47 3.09
C GLN A 142 -16.81 -0.09 4.41
N LEU A 143 -16.90 -1.00 5.37
CA LEU A 143 -17.33 -0.62 6.71
C LEU A 143 -16.32 0.33 7.35
N ALA A 144 -15.02 0.04 7.23
CA ALA A 144 -13.95 0.91 7.73
C ALA A 144 -13.91 2.29 7.04
N SER A 145 -14.39 2.42 5.80
CA SER A 145 -14.48 3.73 5.13
C SER A 145 -15.45 4.70 5.82
N THR A 146 -16.42 4.16 6.58
CA THR A 146 -17.41 4.92 7.36
C THR A 146 -16.89 5.47 8.68
N ILE A 147 -15.65 5.17 9.07
CA ILE A 147 -15.03 5.64 10.32
C ILE A 147 -15.12 7.16 10.41
N ALA A 148 -15.73 7.66 11.47
CA ALA A 148 -15.72 9.07 11.82
C ALA A 148 -15.14 9.23 13.23
N GLN A 149 -14.04 9.95 13.34
CA GLN A 149 -13.34 10.17 14.60
C GLN A 149 -13.74 11.51 15.23
N SER A 150 -13.94 11.51 16.54
CA SER A 150 -14.11 12.69 17.37
C SER A 150 -13.36 12.47 18.68
N GLU A 151 -12.24 13.17 18.87
CA GLU A 151 -11.34 13.00 20.03
C GLU A 151 -10.99 11.52 20.28
N GLU A 152 -11.48 10.94 21.37
CA GLU A 152 -11.27 9.54 21.77
C GLU A 152 -12.42 8.60 21.36
N VAL A 153 -13.37 9.09 20.58
CA VAL A 153 -14.52 8.32 20.13
C VAL A 153 -14.43 8.08 18.64
N VAL A 154 -14.56 6.82 18.26
CA VAL A 154 -14.70 6.43 16.85
C VAL A 154 -16.10 5.89 16.62
N LEU A 155 -16.76 6.45 15.60
CA LEU A 155 -18.04 6.01 15.09
C LEU A 155 -17.83 5.16 13.85
N VAL A 156 -18.50 4.00 13.76
CA VAL A 156 -18.42 3.08 12.62
C VAL A 156 -19.81 2.60 12.21
N GLY A 157 -20.05 2.41 10.91
CA GLY A 157 -21.33 1.90 10.40
C GLY A 157 -22.31 2.99 9.96
N ARG A 158 -21.84 4.21 9.70
CA ARG A 158 -22.71 5.21 9.08
C ARG A 158 -23.04 4.77 7.65
N SER A 159 -24.33 4.71 7.33
CA SER A 159 -24.78 4.42 5.97
C SER A 159 -24.31 5.50 4.99
N GLN A 160 -23.78 5.08 3.84
CA GLN A 160 -23.38 5.97 2.77
C GLN A 160 -24.51 6.09 1.75
N GLY A 161 -24.97 7.32 1.48
CA GLY A 161 -26.11 7.56 0.59
C GLY A 161 -25.91 7.06 -0.85
N GLU A 162 -24.65 6.93 -1.29
CA GLU A 162 -24.31 6.31 -2.58
C GLU A 162 -24.59 4.80 -2.62
N TYR A 163 -24.36 4.07 -1.52
CA TYR A 163 -24.66 2.64 -1.46
C TYR A 163 -26.15 2.39 -1.41
N ARG A 164 -26.92 3.19 -0.66
CA ARG A 164 -28.38 3.12 -0.72
C ARG A 164 -28.90 3.25 -2.16
N ARG A 165 -28.40 4.24 -2.91
CA ARG A 165 -28.77 4.42 -4.33
C ARG A 165 -28.34 3.25 -5.22
N ALA A 166 -27.13 2.73 -5.04
CA ALA A 166 -26.63 1.59 -5.80
C ALA A 166 -27.39 0.28 -5.54
N LEU A 167 -28.21 0.24 -4.48
CA LEU A 167 -28.98 -0.90 -4.04
C LEU A 167 -30.48 -0.80 -4.38
N LEU A 168 -30.95 0.32 -4.96
CA LEU A 168 -32.37 0.51 -5.31
C LEU A 168 -32.89 -0.47 -6.38
N ASP A 169 -32.03 -0.89 -7.33
CA ASP A 169 -32.41 -1.80 -8.43
C ASP A 169 -32.08 -3.28 -8.15
N TRP A 170 -31.86 -3.63 -6.89
CA TRP A 170 -31.29 -4.92 -6.49
C TRP A 170 -32.36 -6.03 -6.50
N ARG A 171 -32.01 -7.21 -7.07
CA ARG A 171 -32.75 -8.48 -6.97
C ARG A 171 -32.07 -9.50 -6.05
N VAL A 172 -32.85 -10.36 -5.39
CA VAL A 172 -32.38 -11.41 -4.44
C VAL A 172 -31.12 -12.17 -4.91
N GLN A 173 -31.14 -12.67 -6.16
CA GLN A 173 -30.03 -13.43 -6.77
C GLN A 173 -28.68 -12.70 -6.86
N ASP A 174 -28.63 -11.38 -6.65
CA ASP A 174 -27.41 -10.60 -6.79
C ASP A 174 -26.49 -10.69 -5.56
N LEU A 175 -27.00 -11.03 -4.36
CA LEU A 175 -26.15 -11.27 -3.18
C LEU A 175 -25.35 -12.55 -3.33
N THR A 176 -26.01 -13.60 -3.77
CA THR A 176 -25.40 -14.91 -3.97
C THR A 176 -24.27 -14.81 -4.98
N LYS A 177 -24.51 -14.07 -6.07
CA LYS A 177 -23.49 -13.74 -7.05
C LYS A 177 -22.33 -12.96 -6.43
N ALA A 178 -22.60 -12.01 -5.53
CA ALA A 178 -21.53 -11.28 -4.82
C ALA A 178 -20.74 -12.21 -3.88
N MET A 179 -21.41 -13.03 -3.07
CA MET A 179 -20.76 -13.93 -2.12
C MET A 179 -19.94 -15.03 -2.80
N GLY A 180 -20.42 -15.53 -3.94
CA GLY A 180 -19.73 -16.52 -4.77
C GLY A 180 -18.69 -15.93 -5.72
N ARG A 181 -18.51 -14.61 -5.76
CA ARG A 181 -17.57 -14.00 -6.70
C ARG A 181 -16.12 -14.20 -6.24
N HIS A 182 -15.33 -14.82 -7.09
CA HIS A 182 -13.89 -15.05 -6.86
C HIS A 182 -12.98 -14.09 -7.63
N SER A 183 -13.50 -13.41 -8.66
CA SER A 183 -12.74 -12.47 -9.49
C SER A 183 -13.58 -11.28 -9.95
N LEU A 184 -12.94 -10.11 -9.99
CA LEU A 184 -13.43 -8.85 -10.55
C LEU A 184 -12.59 -8.42 -11.77
N ALA A 185 -11.74 -9.30 -12.30
CA ALA A 185 -10.84 -8.98 -13.41
C ALA A 185 -11.57 -8.43 -14.65
N GLY A 186 -12.68 -9.08 -15.03
CA GLY A 186 -13.55 -8.65 -16.15
C GLY A 186 -14.70 -7.70 -15.76
N ALA A 187 -14.74 -7.21 -14.51
CA ALA A 187 -15.84 -6.36 -14.07
C ALA A 187 -15.69 -4.93 -14.61
N SER A 188 -16.78 -4.37 -15.15
CA SER A 188 -16.85 -2.95 -15.50
C SER A 188 -16.76 -2.06 -14.25
N ALA A 189 -16.50 -0.76 -14.41
CA ALA A 189 -16.50 0.16 -13.28
C ALA A 189 -17.87 0.20 -12.55
N PRO A 190 -19.02 0.28 -13.24
CA PRO A 190 -20.32 0.16 -12.60
C PRO A 190 -20.54 -1.17 -11.85
N ASP A 191 -20.07 -2.29 -12.41
CA ASP A 191 -20.22 -3.60 -11.75
C ASP A 191 -19.40 -3.70 -10.47
N ARG A 192 -18.23 -3.04 -10.42
CA ARG A 192 -17.43 -2.93 -9.21
C ARG A 192 -18.16 -2.13 -8.15
N VAL A 193 -18.64 -0.93 -8.47
CA VAL A 193 -19.42 -0.12 -7.52
C VAL A 193 -20.62 -0.89 -6.95
N ARG A 194 -21.35 -1.65 -7.79
CA ARG A 194 -22.44 -2.52 -7.31
C ARG A 194 -21.94 -3.64 -6.40
N PHE A 195 -20.82 -4.27 -6.75
CA PHE A 195 -20.20 -5.31 -5.91
C PHE A 195 -19.78 -4.76 -4.55
N GLU A 196 -19.19 -3.57 -4.51
CA GLU A 196 -18.76 -2.87 -3.30
C GLU A 196 -19.96 -2.55 -2.40
N ALA A 197 -21.02 -1.96 -2.96
CA ALA A 197 -22.25 -1.65 -2.22
C ALA A 197 -22.93 -2.91 -1.64
N ARG A 198 -22.98 -4.01 -2.41
CA ARG A 198 -23.52 -5.30 -1.95
C ARG A 198 -22.68 -5.92 -0.85
N SER A 199 -21.35 -5.86 -0.98
CA SER A 199 -20.41 -6.37 0.01
C SER A 199 -20.54 -5.62 1.33
N TRP A 200 -20.66 -4.29 1.26
CA TRP A 200 -20.97 -3.44 2.41
C TRP A 200 -22.30 -3.85 3.06
N ALA A 201 -23.38 -3.99 2.28
CA ALA A 201 -24.70 -4.35 2.78
C ALA A 201 -24.71 -5.69 3.54
N ILE A 202 -24.03 -6.72 3.01
CA ILE A 202 -23.89 -8.02 3.67
C ILE A 202 -23.20 -7.86 5.04
N VAL A 203 -22.00 -7.26 5.06
CA VAL A 203 -21.19 -7.13 6.27
C VAL A 203 -21.89 -6.25 7.30
N HIS A 204 -22.49 -5.15 6.85
CA HIS A 204 -23.21 -4.22 7.71
C HIS A 204 -24.42 -4.90 8.36
N THR A 205 -25.24 -5.62 7.58
CA THR A 205 -26.38 -6.36 8.14
C THR A 205 -25.92 -7.36 9.19
N ILE A 206 -24.93 -8.20 8.88
CA ILE A 206 -24.43 -9.22 9.83
C ILE A 206 -24.01 -8.58 11.17
N LEU A 207 -23.37 -7.42 11.14
CA LEU A 207 -22.88 -6.74 12.33
C LEU A 207 -23.95 -5.98 13.11
N PHE A 208 -24.90 -5.33 12.42
CA PHE A 208 -25.80 -4.35 13.03
C PHE A 208 -27.24 -4.84 13.23
N ASP A 209 -27.71 -5.81 12.44
CA ASP A 209 -29.02 -6.48 12.59
C ASP A 209 -29.01 -7.51 13.74
N SER A 210 -27.83 -8.02 14.12
CA SER A 210 -27.71 -9.05 15.15
C SER A 210 -28.24 -8.56 16.53
N PRO A 211 -29.02 -9.38 17.27
CA PRO A 211 -29.52 -9.01 18.61
C PRO A 211 -28.41 -8.63 19.58
N ARG A 212 -27.24 -9.28 19.43
CA ARG A 212 -26.00 -8.93 20.10
C ARG A 212 -24.92 -8.71 19.06
N LYS A 213 -24.29 -7.54 19.07
CA LYS A 213 -23.15 -7.17 18.20
C LYS A 213 -22.05 -8.24 18.17
N ARG A 214 -21.78 -8.86 19.33
CA ARG A 214 -20.77 -9.92 19.47
C ARG A 214 -21.04 -11.12 18.55
N ASP A 215 -22.30 -11.46 18.30
CA ASP A 215 -22.68 -12.62 17.50
C ASP A 215 -22.32 -12.40 16.03
N GLY A 216 -22.65 -11.21 15.49
CA GLY A 216 -22.25 -10.81 14.13
C GLY A 216 -20.74 -10.77 13.93
N MET A 217 -20.00 -10.25 14.93
CA MET A 217 -18.54 -10.26 14.90
C MET A 217 -17.98 -11.68 14.90
N MET A 218 -18.47 -12.55 15.79
CA MET A 218 -18.05 -13.95 15.84
C MET A 218 -18.35 -14.71 14.55
N ALA A 219 -19.47 -14.42 13.89
CA ALA A 219 -19.84 -15.01 12.61
C ALA A 219 -18.86 -14.61 11.49
N LEU A 220 -18.50 -13.33 11.40
CA LEU A 220 -17.50 -12.84 10.44
C LEU A 220 -16.09 -13.34 10.77
N ASP A 221 -15.73 -13.43 12.04
CA ASP A 221 -14.44 -13.99 12.48
C ASP A 221 -14.34 -15.48 12.12
N ALA A 222 -15.43 -16.24 12.22
CA ALA A 222 -15.47 -17.63 11.78
C ALA A 222 -15.22 -17.77 10.27
N VAL A 223 -15.79 -16.87 9.44
CA VAL A 223 -15.53 -16.84 7.99
C VAL A 223 -14.05 -16.54 7.70
N ARG A 224 -13.45 -15.58 8.42
CA ARG A 224 -12.01 -15.27 8.29
C ARG A 224 -11.16 -16.47 8.67
N ALA A 225 -11.37 -17.04 9.86
CA ALA A 225 -10.60 -18.18 10.37
C ALA A 225 -10.69 -19.39 9.43
N ALA A 226 -11.88 -19.70 8.92
CA ALA A 226 -12.10 -20.79 7.97
C ALA A 226 -11.47 -20.51 6.58
N SER A 227 -11.29 -19.25 6.20
CA SER A 227 -10.57 -18.90 4.97
C SER A 227 -9.06 -19.05 5.14
N GLU A 228 -8.54 -18.86 6.35
CA GLU A 228 -7.12 -18.99 6.69
C GLU A 228 -6.65 -20.43 6.89
N SER A 229 -7.56 -21.37 7.19
CA SER A 229 -7.22 -22.79 7.35
C SER A 229 -6.85 -23.50 6.05
N ASN A 230 -7.04 -22.82 4.91
CA ASN A 230 -6.84 -23.35 3.56
C ASN A 230 -7.69 -24.60 3.25
N ARG A 231 -8.82 -24.77 3.98
CA ARG A 231 -9.78 -25.86 3.83
C ARG A 231 -11.10 -25.32 3.22
N PRO A 232 -11.34 -25.53 1.91
CA PRO A 232 -12.53 -24.99 1.23
C PRO A 232 -13.86 -25.34 1.90
N GLU A 233 -13.98 -26.55 2.45
CA GLU A 233 -15.14 -27.08 3.16
C GLU A 233 -15.45 -26.32 4.45
N GLU A 234 -14.44 -25.92 5.21
CA GLU A 234 -14.62 -25.11 6.42
C GLU A 234 -15.14 -23.73 6.05
N ARG A 235 -14.61 -23.14 4.96
CA ARG A 235 -15.08 -21.85 4.45
C ARG A 235 -16.54 -21.92 3.99
N ILE A 236 -16.92 -22.96 3.25
CA ILE A 236 -18.31 -23.18 2.82
C ILE A 236 -19.22 -23.32 4.05
N LYS A 237 -18.79 -24.10 5.05
CA LYS A 237 -19.53 -24.27 6.31
C LYS A 237 -19.72 -22.95 7.05
N ALA A 238 -18.66 -22.15 7.19
CA ALA A 238 -18.69 -20.86 7.86
C ALA A 238 -19.61 -19.86 7.14
N VAL A 239 -19.56 -19.80 5.80
CA VAL A 239 -20.46 -18.93 5.03
C VAL A 239 -21.92 -19.39 5.15
N ARG A 240 -22.19 -20.71 5.10
CA ARG A 240 -23.55 -21.24 5.30
C ARG A 240 -24.09 -20.98 6.71
N ALA A 241 -23.21 -20.88 7.72
CA ALA A 241 -23.60 -20.55 9.09
C ALA A 241 -24.13 -19.11 9.23
N LEU A 242 -23.89 -18.22 8.25
CA LEU A 242 -24.48 -16.88 8.22
C LEU A 242 -26.00 -16.90 7.98
N GLY A 243 -26.54 -18.04 7.50
CA GLY A 243 -27.93 -18.23 7.16
C GLY A 243 -28.10 -18.88 5.78
N SER A 244 -29.30 -19.38 5.50
CA SER A 244 -29.65 -19.73 4.12
C SER A 244 -29.61 -18.48 3.25
N GLU A 245 -29.33 -18.66 1.96
CA GLU A 245 -29.22 -17.57 0.98
C GLU A 245 -30.47 -16.68 0.97
N ALA A 246 -31.66 -17.28 0.90
CA ALA A 246 -32.92 -16.56 0.93
C ALA A 246 -33.09 -15.74 2.21
N ARG A 247 -32.81 -16.35 3.38
CA ARG A 247 -32.96 -15.69 4.68
C ARG A 247 -31.94 -14.58 4.89
N LEU A 248 -30.68 -14.78 4.48
CA LEU A 248 -29.67 -13.72 4.55
C LEU A 248 -30.08 -12.55 3.65
N THR A 249 -30.64 -12.84 2.48
CA THR A 249 -31.08 -11.81 1.57
C THR A 249 -32.22 -10.99 2.14
N GLU A 250 -33.29 -11.64 2.59
CA GLU A 250 -34.42 -11.02 3.29
C GLU A 250 -33.93 -10.13 4.43
N ARG A 251 -33.06 -10.66 5.30
CA ARG A 251 -32.45 -9.87 6.40
C ARG A 251 -31.71 -8.63 5.92
N VAL A 252 -30.98 -8.71 4.81
CA VAL A 252 -30.26 -7.52 4.29
C VAL A 252 -31.24 -6.50 3.73
N TYR A 253 -32.32 -6.94 3.06
CA TYR A 253 -33.37 -6.02 2.61
C TYR A 253 -34.05 -5.32 3.79
N ASP A 254 -34.55 -6.10 4.75
CA ASP A 254 -35.24 -5.57 5.94
C ASP A 254 -34.35 -4.56 6.68
N HIS A 255 -33.08 -4.92 6.90
CA HIS A 255 -32.11 -4.05 7.57
C HIS A 255 -31.85 -2.74 6.80
N LEU A 256 -31.86 -2.77 5.47
CA LEU A 256 -31.61 -1.59 4.64
C LEU A 256 -32.83 -0.68 4.47
N GLU A 257 -34.04 -1.24 4.57
CA GLU A 257 -35.30 -0.49 4.57
C GLU A 257 -35.48 0.35 5.85
N GLU A 258 -34.77 0.02 6.93
CA GLU A 258 -34.81 0.83 8.15
C GLU A 258 -34.36 2.27 7.90
N ASP A 259 -35.16 3.25 8.31
CA ASP A 259 -34.82 4.68 8.15
C ASP A 259 -33.53 5.08 8.88
N ARG A 260 -33.23 4.40 10.01
CA ARG A 260 -32.09 4.71 10.89
C ARG A 260 -31.30 3.46 11.23
N HIS A 261 -30.17 3.29 10.55
CA HIS A 261 -29.22 2.25 10.90
C HIS A 261 -28.46 2.56 12.19
N ARG A 262 -28.20 1.51 12.96
CA ARG A 262 -27.33 1.57 14.14
C ARG A 262 -25.91 1.96 13.74
N VAL A 263 -25.32 2.85 14.53
CA VAL A 263 -23.90 3.23 14.43
C VAL A 263 -23.21 2.75 15.69
N ASP A 264 -22.06 2.12 15.52
CA ASP A 264 -21.24 1.69 16.62
C ASP A 264 -20.43 2.86 17.17
N ARG A 265 -20.41 3.02 18.49
CA ARG A 265 -19.61 4.02 19.19
C ARG A 265 -18.56 3.30 20.02
N MET A 266 -17.30 3.49 19.67
CA MET A 266 -16.18 2.89 20.36
C MET A 266 -15.35 3.96 21.07
N GLN A 267 -15.04 3.73 22.34
CA GLN A 267 -14.05 4.51 23.07
C GLN A 267 -12.65 3.95 22.75
N ILE A 268 -11.78 4.79 22.20
CA ILE A 268 -10.37 4.51 21.99
C ILE A 268 -9.59 5.28 23.05
N GLY A 269 -9.53 4.71 24.27
CA GLY A 269 -8.73 5.24 25.36
C GLY A 269 -7.41 4.49 25.50
N GLY A 270 -6.37 5.16 26.01
CA GLY A 270 -5.11 4.51 26.43
C GLY A 270 -4.07 4.27 25.34
N PHE A 271 -4.35 4.60 24.07
CA PHE A 271 -3.38 4.46 22.99
C PHE A 271 -2.47 5.70 22.91
N VAL A 272 -1.27 5.55 23.44
CA VAL A 272 -0.08 6.39 23.15
C VAL A 272 -0.17 7.84 23.64
N SER A 273 -0.28 8.02 24.95
CA SER A 273 0.23 9.22 25.62
C SER A 273 1.72 9.08 26.01
N ALA A 274 2.33 7.91 25.83
CA ALA A 274 3.73 7.69 26.17
C ALA A 274 4.65 8.34 25.13
N ASP A 275 5.51 9.24 25.61
CA ASP A 275 6.61 9.95 24.98
C ASP A 275 6.90 9.59 23.50
N LEU A 276 6.09 10.14 22.58
CA LEU A 276 6.44 10.16 21.17
C LEU A 276 7.82 10.83 21.04
N VAL A 277 8.86 10.09 20.71
CA VAL A 277 10.18 10.70 20.53
C VAL A 277 10.18 11.43 19.20
N LEU A 278 10.48 12.72 19.26
CA LEU A 278 10.60 13.56 18.08
C LEU A 278 12.08 13.84 17.83
N GLU A 279 12.53 13.55 16.63
CA GLU A 279 13.90 13.75 16.20
C GLU A 279 13.93 14.71 15.02
N LYS A 280 14.74 15.77 15.11
CA LYS A 280 15.02 16.60 13.94
C LYS A 280 15.91 15.81 13.00
N ILE A 281 15.53 15.70 11.73
CA ILE A 281 16.33 14.97 10.75
C ILE A 281 17.21 15.93 9.94
N PRO A 282 18.46 15.56 9.62
CA PRO A 282 19.31 16.38 8.77
C PRO A 282 18.67 16.63 7.41
N ALA A 283 18.91 17.82 6.87
CA ALA A 283 18.30 18.27 5.62
C ALA A 283 18.64 17.35 4.42
N ALA A 284 19.82 16.73 4.40
CA ALA A 284 20.19 15.72 3.40
C ALA A 284 19.31 14.46 3.49
N VAL A 285 19.02 13.98 4.71
CA VAL A 285 18.17 12.80 4.96
C VAL A 285 16.74 13.06 4.52
N ALA A 286 16.18 14.22 4.88
CA ALA A 286 14.83 14.61 4.46
C ALA A 286 14.72 14.64 2.93
N ARG A 287 15.70 15.22 2.24
CA ARG A 287 15.71 15.31 0.77
C ARG A 287 15.90 13.95 0.10
N ASP A 288 16.68 13.03 0.67
CA ASP A 288 16.76 11.66 0.18
C ASP A 288 15.42 10.91 0.30
N ARG A 289 14.69 11.09 1.40
CA ARG A 289 13.33 10.52 1.56
C ARG A 289 12.33 11.08 0.55
N LEU A 290 12.41 12.37 0.27
CA LEU A 290 11.59 13.00 -0.78
C LEU A 290 11.99 12.50 -2.17
N ALA A 291 13.27 12.28 -2.42
CA ALA A 291 13.74 11.66 -3.66
C ALA A 291 13.23 10.22 -3.80
N GLU A 292 13.28 9.42 -2.73
CA GLU A 292 12.73 8.06 -2.68
C GLU A 292 11.22 8.06 -3.00
N LEU A 293 10.44 8.94 -2.37
CA LEU A 293 9.02 9.11 -2.69
C LEU A 293 8.81 9.46 -4.17
N ALA A 294 9.63 10.33 -4.74
CA ALA A 294 9.57 10.64 -6.16
C ALA A 294 9.87 9.43 -7.05
N LEU A 295 10.81 8.54 -6.66
CA LEU A 295 11.06 7.28 -7.37
C LEU A 295 9.84 6.36 -7.31
N ASP A 296 9.23 6.19 -6.14
CA ASP A 296 8.06 5.32 -5.94
C ASP A 296 6.83 5.83 -6.72
N LEU A 297 6.74 7.14 -6.96
CA LEU A 297 5.73 7.77 -7.83
C LEU A 297 6.09 7.74 -9.33
N GLY A 298 7.21 7.14 -9.72
CA GLY A 298 7.69 7.09 -11.11
C GLY A 298 8.20 8.43 -11.65
N ARG A 299 8.57 9.38 -10.79
CA ARG A 299 9.02 10.74 -11.14
C ARG A 299 10.54 10.84 -11.06
N ALA A 300 11.25 10.05 -11.87
CA ALA A 300 12.72 9.94 -11.85
C ALA A 300 13.45 11.29 -11.97
N GLY A 301 12.98 12.20 -12.83
CA GLY A 301 13.55 13.54 -12.97
C GLY A 301 13.40 14.41 -11.72
N LEU A 302 12.31 14.24 -10.96
CA LEU A 302 12.12 14.93 -9.67
C LEU A 302 13.01 14.30 -8.60
N ALA A 303 13.11 12.98 -8.56
CA ALA A 303 13.99 12.26 -7.64
C ALA A 303 15.45 12.71 -7.79
N LYS A 304 15.95 12.78 -9.03
CA LYS A 304 17.30 13.28 -9.34
C LYS A 304 17.55 14.67 -8.71
N LYS A 305 16.63 15.61 -8.90
CA LYS A 305 16.73 16.96 -8.32
C LYS A 305 16.85 16.93 -6.80
N TYR A 306 16.11 16.06 -6.11
CA TYR A 306 16.18 15.96 -4.64
C TYR A 306 17.46 15.27 -4.16
N PHE A 307 17.94 14.22 -4.84
CA PHE A 307 19.24 13.62 -4.53
C PHE A 307 20.39 14.61 -4.73
N GLU A 308 20.41 15.35 -5.85
CA GLU A 308 21.40 16.41 -6.08
C GLU A 308 21.37 17.50 -5.01
N ARG A 309 20.18 17.83 -4.49
CA ARG A 309 20.06 18.76 -3.37
C ARG A 309 20.65 18.17 -2.10
N ALA A 310 20.29 16.93 -1.73
CA ALA A 310 20.83 16.25 -0.56
C ALA A 310 22.36 16.21 -0.59
N LEU A 311 22.95 16.02 -1.77
CA LEU A 311 24.39 16.03 -1.99
C LEU A 311 25.04 17.41 -1.92
N ARG A 312 24.27 18.50 -2.08
CA ARG A 312 24.76 19.86 -1.79
C ARG A 312 24.88 20.12 -0.30
N ASP A 313 23.99 19.55 0.52
CA ASP A 313 24.11 19.67 1.97
C ASP A 313 25.15 18.70 2.53
N ARG A 314 25.27 17.52 1.93
CA ARG A 314 26.23 16.48 2.33
C ARG A 314 26.76 15.71 1.13
N SER A 315 27.93 16.10 0.63
CA SER A 315 28.51 15.57 -0.61
C SER A 315 28.86 14.08 -0.59
N ASP A 316 29.10 13.52 0.60
CA ASP A 316 29.42 12.11 0.85
C ASP A 316 28.18 11.27 1.19
N PHE A 317 26.96 11.78 0.99
CA PHE A 317 25.75 11.08 1.41
C PHE A 317 25.44 9.87 0.50
N VAL A 318 25.97 8.72 0.90
CA VAL A 318 25.99 7.45 0.16
C VAL A 318 24.61 7.04 -0.40
N PRO A 319 23.50 7.09 0.36
CA PRO A 319 22.18 6.74 -0.19
C PRO A 319 21.80 7.60 -1.39
N SER A 320 22.09 8.91 -1.34
CA SER A 320 21.72 9.84 -2.41
C SER A 320 22.61 9.70 -3.63
N LEU A 321 23.91 9.40 -3.47
CA LEU A 321 24.78 9.03 -4.60
C LEU A 321 24.25 7.80 -5.34
N ALA A 322 23.91 6.73 -4.60
CA ALA A 322 23.29 5.54 -5.19
C ALA A 322 21.89 5.82 -5.76
N GLY A 323 21.16 6.75 -5.15
CA GLY A 323 19.87 7.23 -5.62
C GLY A 323 19.94 7.91 -7.00
N LEU A 324 21.01 8.65 -7.28
CA LEU A 324 21.25 9.23 -8.61
C LEU A 324 21.39 8.16 -9.68
N ALA A 325 22.16 7.09 -9.41
CA ALA A 325 22.30 5.96 -10.34
C ALA A 325 20.93 5.36 -10.70
N LEU A 326 20.08 5.14 -9.68
CA LEU A 326 18.74 4.59 -9.88
C LEU A 326 17.82 5.57 -10.64
N ALA A 327 17.87 6.87 -10.31
CA ALA A 327 17.08 7.88 -11.00
C ALA A 327 17.50 8.03 -12.48
N ASP A 328 18.79 7.92 -12.79
CA ASP A 328 19.30 7.93 -14.16
C ASP A 328 18.91 6.64 -14.90
N ALA A 329 19.03 5.47 -14.28
CA ALA A 329 18.58 4.20 -14.84
C ALA A 329 17.08 4.20 -15.20
N LEU A 330 16.21 4.68 -14.30
CA LEU A 330 14.77 4.78 -14.53
C LEU A 330 14.42 5.79 -15.64
N ALA A 331 15.30 6.75 -15.92
CA ALA A 331 15.15 7.70 -17.00
C ALA A 331 15.88 7.26 -18.29
N GLY A 332 16.41 6.03 -18.35
CA GLY A 332 17.12 5.49 -19.51
C GLY A 332 18.53 6.05 -19.75
N ARG A 333 19.09 6.79 -18.79
CA ARG A 333 20.42 7.41 -18.90
C ARG A 333 21.52 6.49 -18.34
N PHE A 334 21.74 5.36 -19.01
CA PHE A 334 22.64 4.32 -18.51
C PHE A 334 24.13 4.69 -18.52
N SER A 335 24.55 5.61 -19.39
CA SER A 335 25.96 6.03 -19.51
C SER A 335 26.53 6.69 -18.25
N GLN A 336 25.67 7.20 -17.35
CA GLN A 336 26.10 7.84 -16.09
C GLN A 336 26.23 6.86 -14.93
N ILE A 337 25.75 5.61 -15.07
CA ILE A 337 25.66 4.68 -13.94
C ILE A 337 27.04 4.25 -13.44
N ASP A 338 28.01 4.00 -14.33
CA ASP A 338 29.36 3.61 -13.92
C ASP A 338 30.07 4.72 -13.13
N GLU A 339 29.86 5.99 -13.52
CA GLU A 339 30.37 7.13 -12.75
C GLU A 339 29.77 7.16 -11.34
N HIS A 340 28.45 6.98 -11.22
CA HIS A 340 27.79 6.95 -9.91
C HIS A 340 28.26 5.78 -9.05
N VAL A 341 28.41 4.58 -9.64
CA VAL A 341 28.95 3.40 -8.94
C VAL A 341 30.38 3.66 -8.45
N ALA A 342 31.23 4.24 -9.29
CA ALA A 342 32.60 4.59 -8.92
C ALA A 342 32.65 5.63 -7.79
N ARG A 343 31.77 6.65 -7.84
CA ARG A 343 31.67 7.68 -6.80
C ARG A 343 31.18 7.15 -5.45
N VAL A 344 30.27 6.18 -5.47
CA VAL A 344 29.82 5.50 -4.25
C VAL A 344 30.95 4.61 -3.68
N GLY A 345 31.66 3.92 -4.56
CA GLY A 345 32.80 3.07 -4.20
C GLY A 345 32.45 2.02 -3.15
N VAL A 346 33.39 1.76 -2.24
CA VAL A 346 33.22 0.76 -1.16
C VAL A 346 32.20 1.17 -0.10
N ALA A 347 31.80 2.45 -0.03
CA ALA A 347 30.85 2.93 0.97
C ALA A 347 29.45 2.32 0.79
N ALA A 348 29.09 1.90 -0.43
CA ALA A 348 27.87 1.12 -0.67
C ALA A 348 27.84 -0.18 0.15
N GLU A 349 28.99 -0.82 0.36
CA GLU A 349 29.08 -2.11 1.03
C GLU A 349 28.79 -2.01 2.54
N SER A 350 28.70 -0.81 3.10
CA SER A 350 28.28 -0.57 4.48
C SER A 350 26.87 0.01 4.60
N ASP A 351 26.18 0.26 3.48
CA ASP A 351 24.85 0.88 3.48
C ASP A 351 23.85 0.04 2.68
N ALA A 352 22.88 -0.55 3.39
CA ALA A 352 21.90 -1.47 2.81
C ALA A 352 20.99 -0.79 1.77
N VAL A 353 20.64 0.48 1.98
CA VAL A 353 19.79 1.25 1.06
C VAL A 353 20.57 1.58 -0.21
N ALA A 354 21.80 2.06 -0.08
CA ALA A 354 22.66 2.37 -1.22
C ALA A 354 22.95 1.13 -2.06
N SER A 355 23.33 0.02 -1.42
CA SER A 355 23.52 -1.29 -2.07
C SER A 355 22.27 -1.72 -2.85
N SER A 356 21.07 -1.68 -2.24
CA SER A 356 19.84 -2.02 -2.95
C SER A 356 19.55 -1.10 -4.14
N ARG A 357 19.83 0.21 -4.04
CA ARG A 357 19.61 1.17 -5.14
C ARG A 357 20.56 0.93 -6.31
N LEU A 358 21.84 0.65 -6.04
CA LEU A 358 22.83 0.29 -7.07
C LEU A 358 22.46 -1.03 -7.76
N GLY A 359 22.07 -2.05 -6.98
CA GLY A 359 21.59 -3.32 -7.53
C GLY A 359 20.42 -3.13 -8.50
N GLN A 360 19.47 -2.26 -8.13
CA GLN A 360 18.32 -1.95 -8.98
C GLN A 360 18.71 -1.18 -10.25
N ALA A 361 19.59 -0.18 -10.14
CA ALA A 361 20.09 0.58 -11.28
C ALA A 361 20.80 -0.32 -12.30
N LEU A 362 21.67 -1.21 -11.82
CA LEU A 362 22.41 -2.17 -12.65
C LEU A 362 21.51 -3.23 -13.28
N THR A 363 20.43 -3.63 -12.59
CA THR A 363 19.44 -4.56 -13.17
C THR A 363 18.68 -3.90 -14.33
N LEU A 364 18.26 -2.64 -14.17
CA LEU A 364 17.60 -1.87 -15.24
C LEU A 364 18.53 -1.67 -16.44
N TRP A 365 19.81 -1.39 -16.20
CA TRP A 365 20.80 -1.30 -17.27
C TRP A 365 21.01 -2.64 -17.97
N ALA A 366 21.17 -3.73 -17.22
CA ALA A 366 21.31 -5.05 -17.84
C ALA A 366 20.10 -5.40 -18.74
N ALA A 367 18.89 -5.05 -18.32
CA ALA A 367 17.68 -5.28 -19.11
C ALA A 367 17.64 -4.48 -20.42
N SER A 368 18.36 -3.35 -20.52
CA SER A 368 18.44 -2.55 -21.75
C SER A 368 19.54 -3.02 -22.73
N LEU A 369 20.51 -3.80 -22.25
CA LEU A 369 21.61 -4.31 -23.08
C LEU A 369 21.16 -5.55 -23.86
N PRO A 370 21.72 -5.86 -25.05
CA PRO A 370 21.50 -7.14 -25.74
C PRO A 370 22.08 -8.33 -24.94
N PRO A 371 21.67 -9.58 -25.25
CA PRO A 371 22.29 -10.76 -24.63
C PRO A 371 23.81 -10.78 -24.90
N GLY A 372 24.62 -10.96 -23.86
CA GLY A 372 26.08 -10.99 -23.99
C GLY A 372 26.82 -10.78 -22.68
N THR A 373 28.15 -10.69 -22.77
CA THR A 373 29.05 -10.57 -21.62
C THR A 373 28.76 -9.35 -20.78
N GLU A 374 28.48 -8.19 -21.40
CA GLU A 374 28.20 -6.96 -20.66
C GLU A 374 26.93 -7.09 -19.81
N ARG A 375 25.82 -7.56 -20.41
CA ARG A 375 24.58 -7.86 -19.68
C ARG A 375 24.85 -8.80 -18.49
N ALA A 376 25.59 -9.88 -18.73
CA ALA A 376 25.92 -10.85 -17.68
C ALA A 376 26.75 -10.21 -16.55
N ASN A 377 27.73 -9.37 -16.88
CA ASN A 377 28.57 -8.67 -15.90
C ASN A 377 27.74 -7.70 -15.04
N ARG A 378 26.83 -6.94 -15.65
CA ARG A 378 25.93 -6.03 -14.92
C ARG A 378 24.98 -6.78 -14.00
N LEU A 379 24.43 -7.92 -14.44
CA LEU A 379 23.58 -8.77 -13.58
C LEU A 379 24.33 -9.39 -12.41
N ARG A 380 25.56 -9.89 -12.61
CA ARG A 380 26.38 -10.39 -11.50
C ARG A 380 26.67 -9.29 -10.48
N SER A 381 27.00 -8.09 -10.94
CA SER A 381 27.23 -6.93 -10.07
C SER A 381 25.95 -6.53 -9.32
N ALA A 382 24.81 -6.50 -10.01
CA ALA A 382 23.53 -6.19 -9.39
C ALA A 382 23.18 -7.16 -8.25
N ARG A 383 23.34 -8.46 -8.49
CA ARG A 383 23.06 -9.51 -7.50
C ARG A 383 23.96 -9.40 -6.28
N ARG A 384 25.27 -9.16 -6.46
CA ARG A 384 26.19 -8.90 -5.35
C ARG A 384 25.73 -7.72 -4.48
N TYR A 385 25.31 -6.62 -5.08
CA TYR A 385 24.81 -5.47 -4.31
C TYR A 385 23.51 -5.78 -3.56
N PHE A 386 22.58 -6.54 -4.15
CA PHE A 386 21.39 -6.94 -3.42
C PHE A 386 21.69 -7.94 -2.30
N GLU A 387 22.54 -8.93 -2.54
CA GLU A 387 23.01 -9.87 -1.52
C GLU A 387 23.63 -9.10 -0.36
N ARG A 388 24.49 -8.13 -0.65
CA ARG A 388 25.08 -7.27 0.37
C ARG A 388 24.05 -6.45 1.15
N SER A 389 23.06 -5.91 0.46
CA SER A 389 21.93 -5.23 1.11
C SER A 389 21.16 -6.16 2.05
N LEU A 390 20.97 -7.44 1.70
CA LEU A 390 20.30 -8.42 2.55
C LEU A 390 21.17 -8.96 3.68
N GLU A 391 22.49 -8.96 3.55
CA GLU A 391 23.41 -9.23 4.65
C GLU A 391 23.32 -8.13 5.72
N LEU A 392 23.23 -6.87 5.30
CA LEU A 392 23.13 -5.70 6.19
C LEU A 392 21.73 -5.55 6.80
N ASP A 393 20.69 -5.74 5.99
CA ASP A 393 19.29 -5.72 6.43
C ASP A 393 18.53 -6.93 5.86
N PRO A 394 18.48 -8.03 6.62
CA PRO A 394 17.69 -9.20 6.26
C PRO A 394 16.18 -8.92 6.23
N ALA A 395 15.65 -7.74 6.53
CA ALA A 395 14.23 -7.42 6.34
C ALA A 395 13.95 -6.62 5.06
N GLN A 396 14.98 -6.17 4.33
CA GLN A 396 14.84 -5.28 3.18
C GLN A 396 14.09 -5.98 2.02
N LEU A 397 12.88 -5.49 1.72
CA LEU A 397 12.02 -6.09 0.69
C LEU A 397 12.47 -5.68 -0.71
N ARG A 398 12.85 -4.41 -0.89
CA ARG A 398 13.37 -3.90 -2.16
C ARG A 398 14.54 -4.71 -2.70
N ALA A 399 15.46 -5.14 -1.86
CA ALA A 399 16.60 -5.95 -2.27
C ALA A 399 16.20 -7.39 -2.64
N ARG A 400 15.27 -8.00 -1.92
CA ARG A 400 14.73 -9.33 -2.28
C ARG A 400 14.01 -9.32 -3.62
N VAL A 401 13.12 -8.34 -3.81
CA VAL A 401 12.41 -8.15 -5.08
C VAL A 401 13.41 -7.80 -6.19
N GLY A 402 14.43 -7.01 -5.86
CA GLY A 402 15.57 -6.72 -6.72
C GLY A 402 16.27 -7.97 -7.22
N LEU A 403 16.66 -8.89 -6.32
CA LEU A 403 17.24 -10.18 -6.69
C LEU A 403 16.32 -10.96 -7.60
N GLY A 404 15.05 -11.13 -7.21
CA GLY A 404 14.07 -11.81 -8.06
C GLY A 404 13.95 -11.20 -9.45
N SER A 405 13.90 -9.86 -9.53
CA SER A 405 13.81 -9.14 -10.81
C SER A 405 15.06 -9.32 -11.69
N SER A 406 16.25 -9.46 -11.09
CA SER A 406 17.49 -9.74 -11.82
C SER A 406 17.51 -11.12 -12.49
N PHE A 407 16.66 -12.05 -12.03
CA PHE A 407 16.45 -13.37 -12.61
C PHE A 407 15.27 -13.41 -13.61
N LEU A 408 14.55 -12.29 -13.78
CA LEU A 408 13.55 -12.15 -14.85
C LEU A 408 14.15 -11.55 -16.14
N VAL A 409 15.38 -11.07 -16.11
CA VAL A 409 16.02 -10.56 -17.34
C VAL A 409 16.17 -11.71 -18.35
N PRO A 410 15.80 -11.55 -19.63
CA PRO A 410 15.81 -12.64 -20.60
C PRO A 410 17.18 -13.35 -20.70
N GLY A 411 17.15 -14.68 -20.74
CA GLY A 411 18.36 -15.53 -20.75
C GLY A 411 18.93 -15.82 -19.36
N THR A 412 18.12 -15.69 -18.30
CA THR A 412 18.51 -16.01 -16.91
C THR A 412 17.59 -17.06 -16.27
N GLU A 413 18.03 -17.64 -15.15
CA GLU A 413 17.35 -18.70 -14.37
C GLU A 413 16.04 -18.19 -13.71
N SER A 414 14.93 -18.24 -14.44
CA SER A 414 13.65 -17.66 -14.00
C SER A 414 13.03 -18.38 -12.80
N GLU A 415 13.43 -19.63 -12.54
CA GLU A 415 13.01 -20.42 -11.39
C GLU A 415 13.43 -19.72 -10.09
N ARG A 416 14.65 -19.20 -10.05
CA ARG A 416 15.19 -18.46 -8.90
C ARG A 416 14.43 -17.17 -8.65
N ALA A 417 13.90 -16.53 -9.69
CA ALA A 417 13.09 -15.32 -9.52
C ALA A 417 11.89 -15.58 -8.62
N ARG A 418 11.20 -16.70 -8.84
CA ARG A 418 10.01 -17.09 -8.09
C ARG A 418 10.33 -17.31 -6.60
N GLU A 419 11.43 -17.98 -6.28
CA GLU A 419 11.84 -18.23 -4.89
C GLU A 419 12.01 -16.92 -4.10
N TRP A 420 12.68 -15.93 -4.72
CA TRP A 420 12.88 -14.60 -4.11
C TRP A 420 11.57 -13.85 -3.92
N PHE A 421 10.65 -13.90 -4.89
CA PHE A 421 9.34 -13.25 -4.76
C PHE A 421 8.44 -13.95 -3.73
N GLU A 422 8.50 -15.28 -3.61
CA GLU A 422 7.79 -16.00 -2.55
C GLU A 422 8.35 -15.65 -1.17
N ALA A 423 9.69 -15.49 -1.04
CA ALA A 423 10.32 -15.01 0.17
C ALA A 423 9.89 -13.57 0.52
N ALA A 424 9.84 -12.67 -0.47
CA ALA A 424 9.35 -11.32 -0.30
C ALA A 424 7.86 -11.30 0.13
N ARG A 425 7.02 -12.13 -0.51
CA ARG A 425 5.59 -12.27 -0.15
C ARG A 425 5.39 -12.76 1.28
N ARG A 426 6.26 -13.64 1.80
CA ARG A 426 6.19 -14.08 3.21
C ARG A 426 6.40 -12.92 4.20
N LEU A 427 7.22 -11.94 3.83
CA LEU A 427 7.51 -10.75 4.63
C LEU A 427 6.49 -9.61 4.46
N SER A 428 5.81 -9.53 3.31
CA SER A 428 4.71 -8.59 3.08
C SER A 428 3.53 -9.28 2.39
N ARG A 429 2.75 -10.03 3.18
CA ARG A 429 1.66 -10.88 2.70
C ARG A 429 0.54 -10.10 2.00
N GLY A 430 0.29 -8.87 2.43
CA GLY A 430 -0.75 -8.01 1.84
C GLY A 430 -0.32 -7.15 0.65
N ALA A 431 0.92 -7.28 0.17
CA ALA A 431 1.40 -6.54 -1.00
C ALA A 431 0.96 -7.24 -2.30
N LEU A 432 -0.03 -6.67 -2.99
CA LEU A 432 -0.49 -7.16 -4.30
C LEU A 432 0.58 -7.03 -5.39
N GLU A 433 1.58 -6.18 -5.18
CA GLU A 433 2.77 -6.06 -6.02
C GLU A 433 3.51 -7.40 -6.10
N MET A 434 3.50 -8.19 -5.02
CA MET A 434 4.15 -9.51 -5.02
C MET A 434 3.42 -10.49 -5.93
N GLU A 435 2.10 -10.39 -6.03
CA GLU A 435 1.33 -11.19 -6.98
C GLU A 435 1.62 -10.80 -8.43
N ILE A 436 1.87 -9.52 -8.72
CA ILE A 436 2.35 -9.07 -10.04
C ILE A 436 3.73 -9.65 -10.36
N TRP A 437 4.68 -9.60 -9.41
CA TRP A 437 6.02 -10.15 -9.62
C TRP A 437 6.00 -11.67 -9.82
N LEU A 438 5.22 -12.39 -9.01
CA LEU A 438 5.03 -13.84 -9.16
C LEU A 438 4.33 -14.19 -10.47
N ALA A 439 3.34 -13.40 -10.91
CA ALA A 439 2.68 -13.60 -12.19
C ALA A 439 3.65 -13.44 -13.37
N ARG A 440 4.58 -12.47 -13.31
CA ARG A 440 5.64 -12.30 -14.31
C ARG A 440 6.60 -13.49 -14.34
N ALA A 441 7.03 -13.97 -13.17
CA ALA A 441 7.88 -15.15 -13.07
C ALA A 441 7.17 -16.39 -13.65
N ASP A 442 5.91 -16.61 -13.29
CA ASP A 442 5.11 -17.72 -13.80
C ASP A 442 4.91 -17.66 -15.32
N LEU A 443 4.72 -16.46 -15.88
CA LEU A 443 4.62 -16.28 -17.33
C LEU A 443 5.94 -16.63 -18.05
N GLN A 444 7.08 -16.24 -17.47
CA GLN A 444 8.40 -16.53 -18.04
C GLN A 444 8.76 -18.02 -17.95
N LEU A 445 8.30 -18.70 -16.89
CA LEU A 445 8.43 -20.15 -16.69
C LEU A 445 7.46 -20.99 -17.54
N GLY A 446 6.69 -20.38 -18.45
CA GLY A 446 5.72 -21.11 -19.26
C GLY A 446 4.54 -21.67 -18.45
N ARG A 447 4.17 -21.01 -17.34
CA ARG A 447 3.04 -21.38 -16.46
C ARG A 447 1.88 -20.38 -16.60
N PRO A 448 1.24 -20.26 -17.79
CA PRO A 448 0.27 -19.20 -18.07
C PRO A 448 -0.96 -19.25 -17.15
N ASN A 449 -1.40 -20.44 -16.72
CA ASN A 449 -2.55 -20.58 -15.80
C ASN A 449 -2.23 -19.99 -14.41
N ALA A 450 -1.03 -20.24 -13.88
CA ALA A 450 -0.61 -19.66 -12.61
C ALA A 450 -0.42 -18.14 -12.72
N ALA A 451 0.17 -17.68 -13.82
CA ALA A 451 0.31 -16.25 -14.11
C ALA A 451 -1.05 -15.54 -14.20
N ARG A 452 -2.01 -16.14 -14.92
CA ARG A 452 -3.39 -15.64 -15.04
C ARG A 452 -4.05 -15.53 -13.68
N PHE A 453 -4.03 -16.59 -12.88
CA PHE A 453 -4.63 -16.61 -11.55
C PHE A 453 -4.13 -15.45 -10.67
N ARG A 454 -2.81 -15.23 -10.61
CA ARG A 454 -2.20 -14.17 -9.80
C ARG A 454 -2.49 -12.76 -10.34
N ALA A 455 -2.45 -12.59 -11.66
CA ALA A 455 -2.78 -11.32 -12.29
C ALA A 455 -4.25 -10.95 -12.07
N GLU A 456 -5.17 -11.91 -12.16
CA GLU A 456 -6.59 -11.72 -11.85
C GLU A 456 -6.81 -11.42 -10.37
N GLU A 457 -6.09 -12.06 -9.46
CA GLU A 457 -6.14 -11.76 -8.02
C GLU A 457 -5.72 -10.31 -7.75
N ALA A 458 -4.57 -9.90 -8.28
CA ALA A 458 -4.08 -8.53 -8.14
C ALA A 458 -5.05 -7.51 -8.77
N LEU A 459 -5.60 -7.80 -9.96
CA LEU A 459 -6.56 -6.92 -10.65
C LEU A 459 -7.89 -6.82 -9.91
N SER A 460 -8.32 -7.91 -9.27
CA SER A 460 -9.58 -7.94 -8.53
C SER A 460 -9.50 -7.11 -7.26
N ARG A 461 -8.39 -7.24 -6.53
CA ARG A 461 -8.17 -6.67 -5.21
C ARG A 461 -7.51 -5.28 -5.22
N SER A 462 -6.94 -4.83 -6.34
CA SER A 462 -6.18 -3.58 -6.37
C SER A 462 -7.04 -2.36 -6.70
N HIS A 463 -6.83 -1.31 -5.89
CA HIS A 463 -7.28 0.06 -6.15
C HIS A 463 -6.16 0.93 -6.78
N SER A 464 -4.94 0.38 -6.94
CA SER A 464 -3.82 1.09 -7.56
C SER A 464 -3.89 1.00 -9.08
N ARG A 465 -3.92 2.15 -9.77
CA ARG A 465 -3.88 2.21 -11.24
C ARG A 465 -2.64 1.50 -11.81
N ALA A 466 -1.49 1.62 -11.15
CA ALA A 466 -0.25 1.01 -11.60
C ALA A 466 -0.32 -0.53 -11.54
N ILE A 467 -0.73 -1.09 -10.40
CA ILE A 467 -0.87 -2.55 -10.23
C ILE A 467 -1.90 -3.10 -11.23
N ARG A 468 -3.06 -2.43 -11.38
CA ARG A 468 -4.09 -2.85 -12.34
C ARG A 468 -3.60 -2.80 -13.78
N LYS A 469 -2.80 -1.78 -14.14
CA LYS A 469 -2.16 -1.69 -15.46
C LYS A 469 -1.25 -2.89 -15.69
N SER A 470 -0.33 -3.16 -14.76
CA SER A 470 0.59 -4.30 -14.87
C SER A 470 -0.11 -5.65 -14.89
N ALA A 471 -1.19 -5.84 -14.12
CA ALA A 471 -2.00 -7.06 -14.21
C ALA A 471 -2.61 -7.26 -15.60
N ARG A 472 -3.17 -6.19 -16.19
CA ARG A 472 -3.74 -6.26 -17.55
C ARG A 472 -2.69 -6.54 -18.61
N GLU A 473 -1.50 -5.95 -18.51
CA GLU A 473 -0.37 -6.24 -19.42
C GLU A 473 0.00 -7.72 -19.39
N ILE A 474 0.03 -8.34 -18.20
CA ILE A 474 0.33 -9.77 -18.05
C ILE A 474 -0.79 -10.63 -18.66
N LEU A 475 -2.06 -10.28 -18.42
CA LEU A 475 -3.21 -10.99 -19.00
C LEU A 475 -3.21 -10.92 -20.54
N GLY A 476 -2.92 -9.74 -21.11
CA GLY A 476 -2.77 -9.57 -22.55
C GLY A 476 -1.63 -10.43 -23.13
N ALA A 477 -0.46 -10.44 -22.47
CA ALA A 477 0.67 -11.27 -22.91
C ALA A 477 0.38 -12.78 -22.85
N ILE A 478 -0.51 -13.23 -21.95
CA ILE A 478 -0.96 -14.63 -21.92
C ILE A 478 -1.86 -14.94 -23.12
N GLU A 479 -2.74 -14.01 -23.49
CA GLU A 479 -3.66 -14.15 -24.62
C GLU A 479 -2.91 -14.17 -25.96
N GLU A 480 -1.95 -13.27 -26.14
CA GLU A 480 -1.10 -13.22 -27.35
C GLU A 480 -0.32 -14.53 -27.55
N ARG A 481 0.19 -15.14 -26.48
CA ARG A 481 0.89 -16.44 -26.54
C ARG A 481 -0.02 -17.63 -26.80
N ALA A 482 -1.33 -17.49 -26.56
CA ALA A 482 -2.30 -18.57 -26.85
C ALA A 482 -2.77 -18.55 -28.31
N THR A 483 -2.60 -17.42 -29.00
CA THR A 483 -2.98 -17.25 -30.42
C THR A 483 -1.87 -17.59 -31.41
N HIS A 484 -0.65 -17.83 -30.92
CA HIS A 484 0.52 -18.27 -31.69
C HIS A 484 0.85 -19.72 -31.32
#